data_AF-A0A2S0VY81-F1
#
_entry.id   AF-A0A2S0VY81-F1
#
_cell.length_a   1.000
_cell.length_b   1.000
_cell.length_c   1.000
_cell.angle_alpha   90.00
_cell.angle_beta   90.00
_cell.angle_gamma   90.00
#
_symmetry.space_group_name_H-M   'P 1'
#
loop_
_entity.id
_entity.type
_entity.pdbx_description
1 polymer ?
#
loop_
_entity_poly.entity_id
_entity_poly.type
_entity_poly.pdbx_seq_one_letter_code
_entity_poly.pdbx_strand_id
1 'polypeptide(L)'
;MISDKDWQANIAKLCQYPGWLSKLMLNEIPDSIQQGFTPHSLLPTSFNDIDASCTCPDHANPCKHIAGAYYRIAEQLDTNPMLLFQLRGLSPQALHKALAQTELGQAFAEHLATKQQVDIEISDHRYPAFECDNTPLAANQSINLAQFWQMKPATETPTS
;
A
#
# COMPACT_ATOMS: atom_id res chain seq x y z
N MET A 1 23.52 -3.59 18.37
CA MET A 1 23.20 -4.56 17.29
C MET A 1 22.23 -5.59 17.84
N ILE A 2 21.27 -6.05 17.04
CA ILE A 2 20.26 -7.02 17.46
C ILE A 2 20.90 -8.42 17.37
N SER A 3 20.89 -9.19 18.47
CA SER A 3 21.44 -10.54 18.46
C SER A 3 20.52 -11.54 17.75
N ASP A 4 21.05 -12.71 17.34
CA ASP A 4 20.22 -13.75 16.69
C ASP A 4 19.05 -14.19 17.57
N LYS A 5 19.26 -14.26 18.90
CA LYS A 5 18.22 -14.59 19.87
C LYS A 5 17.14 -13.50 19.92
N ASP A 6 17.53 -12.24 19.88
CA ASP A 6 16.59 -11.12 19.85
C ASP A 6 15.82 -11.09 18.53
N TRP A 7 16.46 -11.42 17.40
CA TRP A 7 15.79 -11.54 16.11
C TRP A 7 14.73 -12.63 16.12
N GLN A 8 15.03 -13.81 16.66
CA GLN A 8 14.04 -14.89 16.81
C GLN A 8 12.84 -14.44 17.64
N ALA A 9 13.07 -13.75 18.77
CA ALA A 9 12.00 -13.22 19.61
C ALA A 9 11.16 -12.15 18.89
N ASN A 10 11.81 -11.22 18.18
CA ASN A 10 11.13 -10.18 17.40
C ASN A 10 10.29 -10.79 16.27
N ILE A 11 10.83 -11.76 15.52
CA ILE A 11 10.11 -12.44 14.44
C ILE A 11 8.90 -13.19 14.98
N ALA A 12 9.04 -13.90 16.10
CA ALA A 12 7.92 -14.57 16.76
C ALA A 12 6.81 -13.56 17.12
N LYS A 13 7.18 -12.38 17.64
CA LYS A 13 6.23 -11.31 17.95
C LYS A 13 5.58 -10.72 16.69
N LEU A 14 6.33 -10.52 15.61
CA LEU A 14 5.78 -10.05 14.33
C LEU A 14 4.71 -11.02 13.79
N CYS A 15 4.91 -12.32 13.96
CA CYS A 15 3.98 -13.35 13.51
C CYS A 15 2.70 -13.42 14.37
N GLN A 16 2.68 -12.85 15.58
CA GLN A 16 1.47 -12.77 16.42
C GLN A 16 0.45 -11.74 15.89
N TYR A 17 0.88 -10.82 15.01
CA TYR A 17 0.03 -9.78 14.44
C TYR A 17 -0.13 -10.03 12.93
N PRO A 18 -1.25 -10.64 12.49
CA PRO A 18 -1.44 -11.01 11.08
C PRO A 18 -1.30 -9.84 10.10
N GLY A 19 -1.70 -8.63 10.52
CA GLY A 19 -1.54 -7.42 9.71
C GLY A 19 -0.09 -7.01 9.50
N TRP A 20 0.79 -7.24 10.47
CA TRP A 20 2.23 -6.99 10.30
C TRP A 20 2.87 -8.04 9.41
N LEU A 21 2.57 -9.31 9.67
CA LEU A 21 3.05 -10.42 8.86
C LEU A 21 2.66 -10.26 7.38
N SER A 22 1.39 -9.98 7.09
CA SER A 22 0.89 -9.81 5.73
C SER A 22 1.63 -8.71 4.97
N LYS A 23 1.74 -7.51 5.57
CA LYS A 23 2.51 -6.40 4.99
C LYS A 23 3.96 -6.78 4.73
N LEU A 24 4.64 -7.41 5.71
CA LEU A 24 6.03 -7.83 5.54
C LEU A 24 6.20 -8.85 4.41
N MET A 25 5.27 -9.80 4.25
CA MET A 25 5.30 -10.76 3.13
C MET A 25 5.09 -10.09 1.76
N LEU A 26 4.41 -8.95 1.73
CA LEU A 26 4.23 -8.09 0.56
C LEU A 26 5.42 -7.12 0.34
N ASN A 27 6.50 -7.24 1.11
CA ASN A 27 7.62 -6.30 1.15
C ASN A 27 7.21 -4.88 1.58
N GLU A 28 6.18 -4.73 2.42
CA GLU A 28 5.77 -3.46 3.02
C GLU A 28 6.15 -3.42 4.51
N ILE A 29 6.54 -2.24 5.01
CA ILE A 29 6.80 -2.03 6.44
C ILE A 29 5.54 -1.44 7.10
N PRO A 30 4.94 -2.11 8.11
CA PRO A 30 3.85 -1.54 8.89
C PRO A 30 4.29 -0.32 9.71
N ASP A 31 3.47 0.74 9.75
CA ASP A 31 3.76 1.96 10.54
C ASP A 31 3.96 1.69 12.04
N SER A 32 3.22 0.73 12.57
CA SER A 32 3.28 0.34 13.99
C SER A 32 4.34 -0.73 14.29
N ILE A 33 5.17 -1.13 13.32
CA ILE A 33 6.15 -2.22 13.50
C ILE A 33 7.10 -1.99 14.68
N GLN A 34 7.43 -0.73 15.01
CA GLN A 34 8.31 -0.39 16.15
C GLN A 34 7.80 -0.97 17.48
N GLN A 35 6.48 -1.11 17.66
CA GLN A 35 5.89 -1.69 18.87
C GLN A 35 6.28 -3.17 19.06
N GLY A 36 6.65 -3.84 17.95
CA GLY A 36 7.21 -5.19 17.94
C GLY A 36 8.62 -5.28 18.53
N PHE A 37 9.39 -4.19 18.51
CA PHE A 37 10.83 -4.18 18.74
C PHE A 37 11.20 -3.57 20.09
N THR A 38 11.45 -4.43 21.08
CA THR A 38 11.81 -4.05 22.46
C THR A 38 12.81 -5.06 23.06
N PRO A 39 13.93 -4.65 23.67
CA PRO A 39 14.32 -3.27 24.00
C PRO A 39 14.96 -2.50 22.85
N HIS A 40 15.38 -3.18 21.78
CA HIS A 40 16.07 -2.55 20.66
C HIS A 40 15.06 -2.08 19.60
N SER A 41 15.03 -0.79 19.26
CA SER A 41 14.20 -0.25 18.18
C SER A 41 14.72 -0.65 16.80
N LEU A 42 13.81 -0.93 15.85
CA LEU A 42 14.18 -1.27 14.45
C LEU A 42 14.64 -0.04 13.66
N LEU A 43 14.12 1.13 13.99
CA LEU A 43 14.54 2.41 13.40
C LEU A 43 15.36 3.19 14.44
N PRO A 44 16.30 4.03 13.99
CA PRO A 44 16.94 5.01 14.85
C PRO A 44 15.89 5.91 15.51
N THR A 45 16.03 6.16 16.81
CA THR A 45 15.19 7.08 17.59
C THR A 45 15.85 8.46 17.73
N SER A 46 17.17 8.51 17.65
CA SER A 46 17.97 9.72 17.71
C SER A 46 19.11 9.69 16.69
N PHE A 47 19.66 10.86 16.34
CA PHE A 47 20.86 10.94 15.50
C PHE A 47 22.09 10.29 16.14
N ASN A 48 22.12 10.15 17.47
CA ASN A 48 23.22 9.49 18.18
C ASN A 48 23.15 7.96 18.07
N ASP A 49 22.05 7.40 17.57
CA ASP A 49 21.89 5.96 17.37
C ASP A 49 22.64 5.49 16.10
N ILE A 50 23.05 6.43 15.25
CA ILE A 50 23.82 6.18 14.03
C ILE A 50 25.20 6.81 14.21
N ASP A 51 26.23 5.97 14.24
CA ASP A 51 27.60 6.44 14.24
C ASP A 51 27.99 6.91 12.83
N ALA A 52 28.02 8.23 12.65
CA ALA A 52 28.39 8.88 11.39
C ALA A 52 29.53 9.86 11.63
N SER A 53 30.56 9.77 10.79
CA SER A 53 31.70 10.68 10.78
C SER A 53 31.94 11.23 9.37
N CYS A 54 32.38 12.48 9.31
CA CYS A 54 32.72 13.16 8.05
C CYS A 54 34.01 13.95 8.25
N THR A 55 34.86 13.99 7.22
CA THR A 55 36.13 14.73 7.23
C THR A 55 35.98 16.21 6.87
N CYS A 56 34.74 16.72 6.81
CA CYS A 56 34.47 18.10 6.48
C CYS A 56 34.82 19.07 7.63
N PRO A 57 35.07 20.36 7.35
CA PRO A 57 35.40 21.35 8.38
C PRO A 57 34.19 21.77 9.26
N ASP A 58 33.04 21.10 9.14
CA ASP A 58 31.84 21.36 9.93
C ASP A 58 31.85 20.47 11.19
N HIS A 59 31.65 21.09 12.36
CA HIS A 59 31.65 20.41 13.66
C HIS A 59 30.27 19.87 14.08
N ALA A 60 29.22 20.13 13.30
CA ALA A 60 27.89 19.58 13.55
C ALA A 60 27.82 18.07 13.22
N ASN A 61 27.03 17.31 13.99
CA ASN A 61 26.67 15.93 13.67
C ASN A 61 25.15 15.73 13.84
N PRO A 62 24.38 15.50 12.75
CA PRO A 62 24.84 15.37 11.36
C PRO A 62 25.22 16.72 10.72
N CYS A 63 26.36 16.80 10.04
CA CYS A 63 26.68 17.92 9.15
C CYS A 63 25.86 17.83 7.86
N LYS A 64 25.87 18.86 7.01
CA LYS A 64 25.12 18.88 5.74
C LYS A 64 25.43 17.69 4.81
N HIS A 65 26.64 17.16 4.85
CA HIS A 65 27.04 15.99 4.04
C HIS A 65 26.47 14.69 4.60
N ILE A 66 26.55 14.49 5.92
CA ILE A 66 25.94 13.35 6.60
C ILE A 66 24.42 13.39 6.39
N ALA A 67 23.80 14.56 6.53
CA ALA A 67 22.37 14.74 6.24
C ALA A 67 22.05 14.36 4.79
N GLY A 68 22.85 14.80 3.81
CA GLY A 68 22.71 14.40 2.40
C GLY A 68 22.82 12.89 2.20
N ALA A 69 23.75 12.22 2.89
CA ALA A 69 23.86 10.77 2.87
C ALA A 69 22.63 10.09 3.48
N TYR A 70 22.08 10.60 4.59
CA TYR A 70 20.85 10.10 5.19
C TYR A 70 19.67 10.21 4.24
N TYR A 71 19.52 11.35 3.55
CA TYR A 71 18.47 11.52 2.54
C TYR A 71 18.61 10.51 1.40
N ARG A 72 19.83 10.26 0.91
CA ARG A 72 20.05 9.26 -0.14
C ARG A 72 19.73 7.85 0.35
N ILE A 73 20.07 7.50 1.59
CA ILE A 73 19.72 6.20 2.18
C ILE A 73 18.20 6.08 2.33
N ALA A 74 17.53 7.11 2.83
CA ALA A 74 16.07 7.14 2.97
C ALA A 74 15.37 6.90 1.61
N GLU A 75 15.81 7.56 0.55
CA GLU A 75 15.29 7.34 -0.81
C GLU A 75 15.43 5.87 -1.27
N GLN A 76 16.55 5.22 -0.91
CA GLN A 76 16.73 3.79 -1.22
C GLN A 76 15.81 2.90 -0.39
N LEU A 77 15.54 3.26 0.86
CA LEU A 77 14.60 2.53 1.73
C LEU A 77 13.14 2.72 1.27
N ASP A 78 12.78 3.90 0.76
CA ASP A 78 11.45 4.15 0.18
C ASP A 78 11.19 3.25 -1.03
N THR A 79 12.24 2.98 -1.83
CA THR A 79 12.14 2.09 -3.00
C THR A 79 12.21 0.60 -2.60
N ASN A 80 13.07 0.26 -1.63
CA ASN A 80 13.35 -1.11 -1.22
C ASN A 80 13.32 -1.23 0.32
N PRO A 81 12.13 -1.28 0.94
CA PRO A 81 11.99 -1.18 2.39
C PRO A 81 12.65 -2.34 3.15
N MET A 82 12.73 -3.53 2.56
CA MET A 82 13.37 -4.69 3.18
C MET A 82 14.88 -4.51 3.41
N LEU A 83 15.54 -3.54 2.73
CA LEU A 83 16.92 -3.18 3.01
C LEU A 83 17.12 -2.71 4.46
N LEU A 84 16.07 -2.20 5.14
CA LEU A 84 16.14 -1.83 6.54
C LEU A 84 16.59 -3.01 7.42
N PHE A 85 16.05 -4.20 7.19
CA PHE A 85 16.45 -5.40 7.93
C PHE A 85 17.90 -5.78 7.63
N GLN A 86 18.32 -5.62 6.37
CA GLN A 86 19.69 -5.89 5.96
C GLN A 86 20.70 -4.96 6.63
N LEU A 87 20.38 -3.67 6.72
CA LEU A 87 21.17 -2.69 7.47
C LEU A 87 21.26 -3.02 8.96
N ARG A 88 20.27 -3.76 9.50
CA ARG A 88 20.26 -4.27 10.88
C ARG A 88 20.85 -5.68 11.02
N GLY A 89 21.42 -6.24 9.96
CA GLY A 89 22.13 -7.52 9.97
C GLY A 89 21.27 -8.75 9.61
N LEU A 90 20.03 -8.57 9.17
CA LEU A 90 19.15 -9.65 8.73
C LEU A 90 18.83 -9.53 7.24
N SER A 91 19.28 -10.49 6.43
CA SER A 91 18.97 -10.47 4.99
C SER A 91 17.46 -10.58 4.72
N PRO A 92 16.93 -9.92 3.67
CA PRO A 92 15.52 -10.03 3.30
C PRO A 92 15.06 -11.48 3.08
N GLN A 93 15.92 -12.30 2.47
CA GLN A 93 15.65 -13.71 2.23
C GLN A 93 15.54 -14.50 3.54
N ALA A 94 16.42 -14.23 4.51
CA ALA A 94 16.37 -14.85 5.83
C ALA A 94 15.11 -14.42 6.59
N LEU A 95 14.72 -13.14 6.52
CA LEU A 95 13.48 -12.65 7.10
C LEU A 95 12.27 -13.38 6.51
N HIS A 96 12.14 -13.42 5.18
CA HIS A 96 11.02 -14.08 4.51
C HIS A 96 10.94 -15.56 4.85
N LYS A 97 12.09 -16.24 4.86
CA LYS A 97 12.18 -17.64 5.27
C LYS A 97 11.70 -17.85 6.71
N ALA A 98 12.11 -16.98 7.63
CA ALA A 98 11.71 -17.09 9.04
C ALA A 98 10.22 -16.80 9.24
N LEU A 99 9.67 -15.80 8.54
CA LEU A 99 8.23 -15.50 8.58
C LEU A 99 7.41 -16.66 8.01
N ALA A 100 7.85 -17.24 6.88
CA ALA A 100 7.21 -18.38 6.24
C ALA A 100 7.36 -19.72 6.99
N GLN A 101 8.13 -19.78 8.08
CA GLN A 101 8.19 -20.98 8.93
C GLN A 101 7.02 -21.09 9.90
N THR A 102 6.29 -19.99 10.14
CA THR A 102 5.13 -19.98 11.03
C THR A 102 3.88 -20.49 10.32
N GLU A 103 2.90 -21.05 11.06
CA GLU A 103 1.65 -21.56 10.47
C GLU A 103 0.94 -20.50 9.63
N LEU A 104 0.81 -19.27 10.15
CA LEU A 104 0.24 -18.15 9.42
C LEU A 104 1.09 -17.77 8.19
N GLY A 105 2.42 -17.72 8.34
CA GLY A 105 3.32 -17.37 7.25
C GLY A 105 3.31 -18.39 6.12
N GLN A 106 3.17 -19.67 6.43
CA GLN A 106 3.00 -20.74 5.43
C GLN A 106 1.73 -20.51 4.62
N ALA A 107 0.59 -20.27 5.30
CA ALA A 107 -0.67 -20.01 4.62
C ALA A 107 -0.60 -18.78 3.69
N PHE A 108 0.08 -17.71 4.13
CA PHE A 108 0.32 -16.53 3.29
C PHE A 108 1.25 -16.82 2.11
N ALA A 109 2.34 -17.55 2.33
CA ALA A 109 3.28 -17.91 1.28
C ALA A 109 2.62 -18.78 0.19
N GLU A 110 1.78 -19.75 0.59
CA GLU A 110 0.97 -20.56 -0.32
C GLU A 110 -0.01 -19.70 -1.13
N HIS A 111 -0.69 -18.76 -0.47
CA HIS A 111 -1.61 -17.85 -1.14
C HIS A 111 -0.90 -16.94 -2.16
N LEU A 112 0.26 -16.38 -1.79
CA LEU A 112 1.08 -15.56 -2.69
C LEU A 112 1.68 -16.35 -3.87
N ALA A 113 1.99 -17.63 -3.66
CA ALA A 113 2.45 -18.53 -4.73
C ALA A 113 1.31 -18.94 -5.68
N THR A 114 0.06 -18.95 -5.18
CA THR A 114 -1.12 -19.23 -5.98
C THR A 114 -1.40 -18.03 -6.88
N LYS A 115 -1.06 -18.14 -8.17
CA LYS A 115 -1.49 -17.15 -9.17
C LYS A 115 -3.00 -17.16 -9.27
N GLN A 116 -3.65 -16.24 -8.56
CA GLN A 116 -5.08 -16.02 -8.73
C GLN A 116 -5.29 -15.23 -10.02
N GLN A 117 -5.55 -15.95 -11.11
CA GLN A 117 -6.05 -15.33 -12.32
C GLN A 117 -7.49 -14.90 -12.06
N VAL A 118 -7.68 -13.59 -11.86
CA VAL A 118 -9.00 -12.98 -11.86
C VAL A 118 -9.29 -12.58 -13.29
N ASP A 119 -10.21 -13.28 -13.94
CA ASP A 119 -10.72 -12.86 -15.24
C ASP A 119 -11.60 -11.63 -15.00
N ILE A 120 -11.01 -10.45 -15.16
CA ILE A 120 -11.71 -9.18 -15.07
C ILE A 120 -12.47 -9.02 -16.39
N GLU A 121 -13.76 -9.33 -16.39
CA GLU A 121 -14.65 -8.98 -17.50
C GLU A 121 -14.77 -7.44 -17.54
N ILE A 122 -14.01 -6.83 -18.45
CA ILE A 122 -14.13 -5.41 -18.73
C ILE A 122 -15.42 -5.22 -19.52
N SER A 123 -16.47 -4.71 -18.86
CA SER A 123 -17.67 -4.28 -19.56
C SER A 123 -17.32 -3.11 -20.49
N ASP A 124 -17.66 -3.22 -21.77
CA ASP A 124 -17.51 -2.14 -22.75
C ASP A 124 -18.35 -0.90 -22.39
N HIS A 125 -19.35 -1.07 -21.53
CA HIS A 125 -20.25 0.00 -21.11
C HIS A 125 -20.51 -0.02 -19.60
N ARG A 126 -20.38 1.15 -18.97
CA ARG A 126 -20.68 1.34 -17.54
C ARG A 126 -22.17 1.51 -17.24
N TYR A 127 -22.99 1.67 -18.26
CA TYR A 127 -24.43 1.93 -18.16
C TYR A 127 -25.19 1.02 -19.12
N PRO A 128 -26.42 0.59 -18.77
CA PRO A 128 -27.28 -0.15 -19.69
C PRO A 128 -27.53 0.69 -20.95
N ALA A 129 -27.71 0.01 -22.08
CA ALA A 129 -28.10 0.67 -23.30
C ALA A 129 -29.40 1.47 -23.06
N PHE A 130 -29.38 2.75 -23.42
CA PHE A 130 -30.58 3.58 -23.35
C PHE A 130 -31.48 3.20 -24.54
N GLU A 131 -32.66 2.67 -24.27
CA GLU A 131 -33.67 2.44 -25.29
C GLU A 131 -34.26 3.80 -25.69
N CYS A 132 -33.72 4.38 -26.77
CA CYS A 132 -34.35 5.53 -27.40
C CYS A 132 -35.66 5.07 -28.02
N ASP A 133 -36.79 5.60 -27.55
CA ASP A 133 -38.05 5.48 -28.27
C ASP A 133 -37.92 6.31 -29.57
N ASN A 134 -37.57 5.64 -30.67
CA ASN A 134 -37.34 6.26 -31.98
C ASN A 134 -38.65 6.64 -32.69
N THR A 135 -39.75 6.65 -31.96
CA THR A 135 -41.03 7.18 -32.44
C THR A 135 -40.78 8.61 -32.93
N PRO A 136 -40.93 8.90 -34.23
CA PRO A 136 -40.69 10.23 -34.75
C PRO A 136 -41.61 11.20 -34.00
N LEU A 137 -41.05 12.19 -33.30
CA LEU A 137 -41.87 13.27 -32.76
C LEU A 137 -42.66 13.86 -33.93
N ALA A 138 -43.99 13.90 -33.79
CA ALA A 138 -44.84 14.52 -34.79
C ALA A 138 -44.28 15.90 -35.12
N ALA A 139 -44.02 16.15 -36.40
CA ALA A 139 -43.14 17.20 -36.91
C ALA A 139 -43.63 18.65 -36.69
N ASN A 140 -44.43 18.93 -35.65
CA ASN A 140 -44.92 20.27 -35.38
C ASN A 140 -45.36 20.54 -33.92
N GLN A 141 -44.73 19.92 -32.93
CA GLN A 141 -44.91 20.34 -31.53
C GLN A 141 -43.97 21.51 -31.22
N SER A 142 -44.52 22.72 -31.06
CA SER A 142 -43.76 23.88 -30.58
C SER A 142 -43.33 23.63 -29.12
N ILE A 143 -42.05 23.35 -28.91
CA ILE A 143 -41.49 23.13 -27.57
C ILE A 143 -41.43 24.47 -26.84
N ASN A 144 -42.21 24.62 -25.77
CA ASN A 144 -42.08 25.75 -24.85
C ASN A 144 -40.93 25.47 -23.87
N LEU A 145 -39.89 26.31 -23.88
CA LEU A 145 -38.70 26.14 -23.04
C LEU A 145 -39.01 26.07 -21.54
N ALA A 146 -40.04 26.78 -21.06
CA ALA A 146 -40.42 26.74 -19.64
C ALA A 146 -41.10 25.42 -19.23
N GLN A 147 -41.76 24.73 -20.17
CA GLN A 147 -42.34 23.39 -19.94
C GLN A 147 -41.29 22.28 -20.04
N PHE A 148 -40.28 22.44 -20.90
CA PHE A 148 -39.19 21.46 -21.05
C PHE A 148 -38.50 21.17 -19.71
N TRP A 149 -38.18 22.20 -18.94
CA TRP A 149 -37.53 22.05 -17.62
C TRP A 149 -38.44 21.50 -16.52
N GLN A 150 -39.73 21.30 -16.79
CA GLN A 150 -40.66 20.68 -15.84
C GLN A 150 -40.77 19.15 -16.02
N MET A 151 -40.11 18.57 -17.04
CA MET A 151 -40.04 17.12 -17.27
C MET A 151 -41.39 16.38 -17.20
N LYS A 152 -42.48 17.04 -17.64
CA LYS A 152 -43.79 16.38 -17.73
C LYS A 152 -43.80 15.45 -18.94
N PRO A 153 -44.10 14.15 -18.78
CA PRO A 153 -44.25 13.24 -19.90
C PRO A 153 -45.40 13.72 -20.80
N ALA A 154 -45.29 13.47 -22.11
CA ALA A 154 -46.37 13.77 -23.05
C ALA A 154 -47.62 13.03 -22.58
N THR A 155 -48.70 13.77 -22.32
CA THR A 155 -49.96 13.19 -21.84
C THR A 155 -50.53 12.28 -22.92
N GLU A 156 -50.53 10.98 -22.68
CA GLU A 156 -51.27 10.01 -23.49
C GLU A 156 -52.75 10.42 -23.50
N THR A 157 -53.30 10.66 -24.69
CA THR A 157 -54.74 10.88 -24.86
C THR A 157 -55.48 9.56 -24.60
N PRO A 158 -56.43 9.49 -23.66
CA PRO A 158 -57.19 8.27 -23.44
C PRO A 158 -58.12 8.00 -24.65
N THR A 159 -57.99 6.81 -25.22
CA THR A 159 -58.98 6.23 -26.13
C THR A 159 -60.27 5.94 -25.37
N SER A 160 -61.37 6.49 -25.90
CA SER A 160 -62.81 6.27 -25.69
C SER A 160 -63.30 5.41 -24.52
#